data_AF-A0AAG5D0Y7-F1
#
_entry.id   AF-A0AAG5D0Y7-F1
#
_cell.length_a   1.000
_cell.length_b   1.000
_cell.length_c   1.000
_cell.angle_alpha   90.00
_cell.angle_beta   90.00
_cell.angle_gamma   90.00
#
_symmetry.space_group_name_H-M   'P 1'
#
loop_
_entity.id
_entity.type
_entity.pdbx_description
1 polymer ?
#
loop_
_entity_poly.entity_id
_entity_poly.type
_entity_poly.pdbx_seq_one_letter_code
_entity_poly.pdbx_strand_id
1 'polypeptide(L)'
;MEANRKRPKVMIRLANNKCIILNSQNGENVPVSQTIVKEPILHPLFLQRTENASSSQLHHEENAYRIAHQMKDVSTQTERSEREPESSMLQEMLLKLNSMESNHYKQMADANKQIRLLRTQLEIMSDRLMSRPGLVPENNFEWEPISSKEDLEKFEEKLKEVEYNTSFKEFLENNLQSEGSEARLHDSIDIIFKREFVTKLSWTGGGKPVPKIRFLSFINILKLYKHIGTCHGIMRTDKKLKEFFQNKFKHGNQRLNLTGTVKSTFHRHR
;
A
#
# COMPACT_ATOMS: atom_id res chain seq x y z
N MET A 1 43.25 1.66 8.00
CA MET A 1 42.77 3.00 7.59
C MET A 1 41.50 2.80 6.78
N GLU A 2 40.35 2.49 7.38
CA GLU A 2 39.53 3.32 8.27
C GLU A 2 38.90 4.54 7.55
N ALA A 3 37.64 4.39 7.14
CA ALA A 3 36.71 5.49 6.94
C ALA A 3 35.28 4.97 7.11
N ASN A 4 34.87 4.95 8.37
CA ASN A 4 33.59 4.51 8.91
C ASN A 4 32.55 5.63 8.74
N ARG A 5 31.75 5.64 7.66
CA ARG A 5 30.64 6.61 7.51
C ARG A 5 29.37 6.06 8.15
N LYS A 6 29.20 6.38 9.44
CA LYS A 6 27.96 6.17 10.21
C LYS A 6 26.81 6.92 9.55
N ARG A 7 25.76 6.20 9.11
CA ARG A 7 24.46 6.80 8.76
C ARG A 7 23.71 7.14 10.05
N PRO A 8 23.10 8.35 10.18
CA PRO A 8 22.32 8.68 11.35
C PRO A 8 21.04 7.84 11.41
N LYS A 9 20.77 7.25 12.58
CA LYS A 9 19.51 6.56 12.90
C LYS A 9 18.46 7.61 13.23
N VAL A 10 17.43 7.73 12.39
CA VAL A 10 16.21 8.45 12.73
C VAL A 10 15.32 7.49 13.52
N MET A 11 15.13 7.77 14.81
CA MET A 11 14.28 6.99 15.70
C MET A 11 12.93 7.71 15.80
N ILE A 12 11.89 7.16 15.19
CA ILE A 12 10.52 7.69 15.31
C ILE A 12 9.91 7.06 16.55
N ARG A 13 9.67 7.87 17.59
CA ARG A 13 8.92 7.48 18.78
C ARG A 13 7.57 8.20 18.72
N LEU A 14 6.48 7.45 18.62
CA LEU A 14 5.12 7.98 18.70
C LEU A 14 4.77 8.21 20.17
N ALA A 15 4.60 9.47 20.56
CA ALA A 15 3.88 9.86 21.75
C ALA A 15 3.17 11.19 21.48
N ASN A 16 1.84 11.18 21.62
CA ASN A 16 0.96 12.31 21.89
C ASN A 16 1.09 13.54 20.97
N ASN A 17 0.32 13.53 19.89
CA ASN A 17 -0.29 14.69 19.21
C ASN A 17 0.35 16.07 19.50
N LYS A 18 1.55 16.29 18.95
CA LYS A 18 2.10 17.62 18.63
C LYS A 18 3.29 17.46 17.69
N CYS A 19 3.13 17.93 16.46
CA CYS A 19 4.21 17.98 15.48
C CYS A 19 5.05 19.23 15.79
N ILE A 20 6.33 19.07 16.12
CA ILE A 20 7.28 20.18 16.29
C ILE A 20 8.44 19.94 15.32
N ILE A 21 8.58 20.83 14.35
CA ILE A 21 9.75 20.92 13.48
C ILE A 21 10.80 21.73 14.23
N LEU A 22 11.94 21.11 14.56
CA LEU A 22 13.10 21.83 15.08
C LEU A 22 14.03 22.17 13.92
N ASN A 23 14.09 23.45 13.54
CA ASN A 23 15.19 24.00 12.77
C ASN A 23 16.25 24.52 13.74
N SER A 24 17.45 24.00 13.60
CA SER A 24 18.65 24.40 14.35
C SER A 24 19.46 25.36 13.49
N GLN A 25 19.42 26.67 13.75
CA GLN A 25 20.54 27.61 13.57
C GLN A 25 20.33 28.86 14.44
N ASN A 26 21.35 29.20 15.23
CA ASN A 26 21.78 30.53 15.74
C ASN A 26 20.72 31.35 16.53
N GLY A 27 20.86 31.70 17.80
CA GLY A 27 22.06 32.21 18.48
C GLY A 27 21.96 33.73 18.59
N GLU A 28 21.18 34.26 19.55
CA GLU A 28 21.45 35.49 20.32
C GLU A 28 20.29 35.80 21.30
N ASN A 29 20.66 36.28 22.48
CA ASN A 29 19.83 36.57 23.64
C ASN A 29 19.70 38.10 23.84
N VAL A 30 18.85 38.49 24.79
CA VAL A 30 18.73 39.79 25.51
C VAL A 30 17.80 40.86 24.83
N PRO A 31 17.16 41.80 25.56
CA PRO A 31 15.89 41.63 26.30
C PRO A 31 14.82 42.75 26.06
N VAL A 32 13.62 42.51 26.60
CA VAL A 32 12.64 43.44 27.23
C VAL A 32 12.60 44.92 26.78
N SER A 33 11.41 45.38 26.34
CA SER A 33 10.86 46.68 26.75
C SER A 33 9.34 46.72 26.60
N GLN A 34 8.67 46.99 27.72
CA GLN A 34 7.27 47.36 27.83
C GLN A 34 7.10 48.82 27.40
N THR A 35 6.13 49.10 26.52
CA THR A 35 5.80 50.48 26.16
C THR A 35 4.60 50.95 26.97
N ILE A 36 4.91 51.76 27.98
CA ILE A 36 4.00 52.67 28.68
C ILE A 36 3.59 53.77 27.71
N VAL A 37 2.29 53.95 27.45
CA VAL A 37 1.76 55.15 26.81
C VAL A 37 1.12 56.03 27.88
N LYS A 38 1.64 57.25 27.92
CA LYS A 38 1.47 58.31 28.90
C LYS A 38 0.11 59.00 28.77
N GLU A 39 -0.51 59.31 29.90
CA GLU A 39 -1.52 60.37 30.00
C GLU A 39 -0.92 61.73 29.61
N PRO A 40 -1.66 62.58 28.88
CA PRO A 40 -1.38 64.01 28.83
C PRO A 40 -2.12 64.72 29.98
N ILE A 41 -1.29 65.30 30.84
CA ILE A 41 -1.62 66.32 31.85
C ILE A 41 -2.21 67.55 31.14
N LEU A 42 -3.38 68.02 31.59
CA LEU A 42 -3.90 69.36 31.27
C LEU A 42 -3.75 70.25 32.51
N HIS A 43 -2.83 71.21 32.41
CA HIS A 43 -2.61 72.26 33.43
C HIS A 43 -3.72 73.33 33.30
N PRO A 44 -4.10 73.99 34.42
CA PRO A 44 -5.30 74.79 34.50
C PRO A 44 -5.03 76.21 33.99
N LEU A 45 -6.04 76.78 33.32
CA LEU A 45 -6.42 78.20 33.29
C LEU A 45 -7.17 78.48 31.98
N PHE A 46 -8.47 78.16 31.98
CA PHE A 46 -9.43 79.01 31.31
C PHE A 46 -10.61 79.20 32.25
N LEU A 47 -10.65 80.39 32.82
CA LEU A 47 -11.63 80.85 33.78
C LEU A 47 -12.91 81.29 33.05
N GLN A 48 -14.03 80.97 33.70
CA GLN A 48 -15.28 81.72 33.80
C GLN A 48 -16.48 81.41 32.88
N ARG A 49 -17.57 81.17 33.62
CA ARG A 49 -19.00 81.41 33.32
C ARG A 49 -19.60 80.46 32.27
N THR A 50 -20.66 79.71 32.56
CA THR A 50 -21.87 80.10 33.31
C THR A 50 -22.45 78.92 34.10
N GLU A 51 -22.85 79.21 35.34
CA GLU A 51 -23.82 78.41 36.09
C GLU A 51 -25.15 78.33 35.31
N ASN A 52 -25.87 77.23 35.51
CA ASN A 52 -27.27 76.95 35.10
C ASN A 52 -27.46 76.03 33.88
N ALA A 53 -27.27 74.72 34.08
CA ALA A 53 -27.98 73.69 33.31
C ALA A 53 -27.99 72.32 34.05
N SER A 54 -28.42 72.28 35.31
CA SER A 54 -28.50 71.04 36.09
C SER A 54 -29.93 70.66 36.41
N SER A 55 -30.59 69.96 35.47
CA SER A 55 -31.60 68.92 35.76
C SER A 55 -32.10 68.25 34.47
N SER A 56 -32.10 68.97 33.35
CA SER A 56 -32.66 68.50 32.07
C SER A 56 -31.67 67.65 31.25
N GLN A 57 -30.36 67.89 31.39
CA GLN A 57 -29.32 67.13 30.68
C GLN A 57 -29.10 65.72 31.26
N LEU A 58 -29.18 65.56 32.58
CA LEU A 58 -28.99 64.26 33.23
C LEU A 58 -30.12 63.26 32.91
N HIS A 59 -31.37 63.71 32.80
CA HIS A 59 -32.48 62.85 32.41
C HIS A 59 -32.46 62.43 30.93
N HIS A 60 -31.88 63.25 30.04
CA HIS A 60 -31.72 62.86 28.64
C HIS A 60 -30.59 61.84 28.45
N GLU A 61 -29.51 61.96 29.21
CA GLU A 61 -28.40 61.00 29.16
C GLU A 61 -28.82 59.64 29.70
N GLU A 62 -29.50 59.59 30.85
CA GLU A 62 -29.96 58.34 31.47
C GLU A 62 -30.99 57.60 30.59
N ASN A 63 -31.84 58.35 29.88
CA ASN A 63 -32.79 57.77 28.93
C ASN A 63 -32.09 57.25 27.65
N ALA A 64 -31.05 57.95 27.17
CA ALA A 64 -30.23 57.48 26.06
C ALA A 64 -29.46 56.19 26.41
N TYR A 65 -28.96 56.06 27.64
CA TYR A 65 -28.34 54.82 28.12
C TYR A 65 -29.34 53.66 28.21
N ARG A 66 -30.57 53.88 28.68
CA ARG A 66 -31.60 52.83 28.74
C ARG A 66 -32.05 52.38 27.35
N ILE A 67 -32.22 53.32 26.42
CA ILE A 67 -32.56 53.01 25.03
C ILE A 67 -31.41 52.25 24.36
N ALA A 68 -30.15 52.66 24.57
CA ALA A 68 -28.99 51.96 24.03
C ALA A 68 -28.86 50.53 24.58
N HIS A 69 -29.15 50.32 25.88
CA HIS A 69 -29.15 48.99 26.48
C HIS A 69 -30.28 48.11 25.93
N GLN A 70 -31.50 48.65 25.81
CA GLN A 70 -32.61 47.92 25.18
C GLN A 70 -32.34 47.60 23.72
N MET A 71 -31.74 48.51 22.95
CA MET A 71 -31.38 48.23 21.55
C MET A 71 -30.27 47.19 21.45
N LYS A 72 -29.33 47.14 22.40
CA LYS A 72 -28.28 46.11 22.45
C LYS A 72 -28.86 44.74 22.83
N ASP A 73 -29.82 44.70 23.73
CA ASP A 73 -30.52 43.47 24.13
C ASP A 73 -31.45 42.96 23.01
N VAL A 74 -32.11 43.86 22.27
CA VAL A 74 -32.93 43.51 21.09
C VAL A 74 -32.03 43.08 19.92
N SER A 75 -30.93 43.77 19.63
CA SER A 75 -29.97 43.33 18.60
C SER A 75 -29.37 41.96 18.94
N THR A 76 -29.02 41.71 20.20
CA THR A 76 -28.48 40.41 20.61
C THR A 76 -29.54 39.30 20.64
N GLN A 77 -30.81 39.61 20.87
CA GLN A 77 -31.92 38.64 20.74
C GLN A 77 -32.28 38.36 19.27
N THR A 78 -32.32 39.37 18.41
CA THR A 78 -32.55 39.20 16.96
C THR A 78 -31.41 38.41 16.32
N GLU A 79 -30.15 38.71 16.65
CA GLU A 79 -29.00 37.93 16.16
C GLU A 79 -28.90 36.52 16.77
N ARG A 80 -29.48 36.25 17.95
CA ARG A 80 -29.55 34.89 18.52
C ARG A 80 -30.67 34.07 17.89
N SER A 81 -31.82 34.69 17.61
CA SER A 81 -32.99 34.01 17.05
C SER A 81 -32.77 33.56 15.60
N GLU A 82 -31.90 34.23 14.84
CA GLU A 82 -31.59 33.89 13.45
C GLU A 82 -30.43 32.89 13.29
N ARG A 83 -29.48 32.83 14.24
CA ARG A 83 -28.30 31.94 14.18
C ARG A 83 -28.53 30.49 14.64
N GLU A 84 -29.49 30.26 15.53
CA GLU A 84 -29.86 28.92 15.99
C GLU A 84 -30.41 27.98 14.89
N PRO A 85 -31.36 28.42 14.01
CA PRO A 85 -31.86 27.54 12.94
C PRO A 85 -30.81 27.26 11.85
N GLU A 86 -29.92 28.21 11.55
CA GLU A 86 -28.83 28.01 10.59
C GLU A 86 -27.79 27.01 11.11
N SER A 87 -27.46 27.06 12.40
CA SER A 87 -26.55 26.09 13.02
C SER A 87 -27.12 24.66 12.98
N SER A 88 -28.43 24.51 13.23
CA SER A 88 -29.13 23.23 13.12
C SER A 88 -29.11 22.69 11.68
N MET A 89 -29.33 23.54 10.68
CA MET A 89 -29.32 23.16 9.27
C MET A 89 -27.93 22.72 8.79
N LEU A 90 -26.88 23.43 9.21
CA LEU A 90 -25.49 23.06 8.94
C LEU A 90 -25.13 21.71 9.59
N GLN A 91 -25.62 21.46 10.80
CA GLN A 91 -25.39 20.20 11.49
C GLN A 91 -26.11 19.02 10.82
N GLU A 92 -27.34 19.24 10.34
CA GLU A 92 -28.07 18.25 9.54
C GLU A 92 -27.35 17.95 8.21
N MET A 93 -26.83 18.99 7.54
CA MET A 93 -26.05 18.83 6.30
C MET A 93 -24.76 18.03 6.54
N LEU A 94 -24.06 18.27 7.66
CA LEU A 94 -22.88 17.49 8.04
C LEU A 94 -23.20 16.02 8.31
N LEU A 95 -24.31 15.73 9.00
CA LEU A 95 -24.76 14.35 9.22
C LEU A 95 -25.09 13.65 7.90
N LYS A 96 -25.75 14.37 6.98
CA LYS A 96 -26.09 13.86 5.65
C LYS A 96 -24.85 13.60 4.80
N LEU A 97 -23.86 14.48 4.85
CA LEU A 97 -22.55 14.30 4.19
C LEU A 97 -21.83 13.05 4.70
N ASN A 98 -21.72 12.87 6.02
CA ASN A 98 -21.10 11.69 6.62
C ASN A 98 -21.82 10.39 6.23
N SER A 99 -23.16 10.43 6.18
CA SER A 99 -23.96 9.28 5.73
C SER A 99 -23.71 8.96 4.26
N MET A 100 -23.62 9.97 3.37
CA MET A 100 -23.30 9.77 1.96
C MET A 100 -21.89 9.22 1.78
N GLU A 101 -20.92 9.73 2.55
CA GLU A 101 -19.54 9.27 2.53
C GLU A 101 -19.45 7.78 2.92
N SER A 102 -20.13 7.37 3.99
CA SER A 102 -20.24 5.97 4.40
C SER A 102 -20.85 5.09 3.28
N ASN A 103 -21.89 5.58 2.61
CA ASN A 103 -22.53 4.87 1.51
C ASN A 103 -21.60 4.75 0.29
N HIS A 104 -20.84 5.79 -0.05
CA HIS A 104 -19.84 5.76 -1.12
C HIS A 104 -18.73 4.74 -0.83
N TYR A 105 -18.24 4.68 0.41
CA TYR A 105 -17.24 3.67 0.79
C TYR A 105 -17.76 2.24 0.63
N LYS A 106 -19.02 1.97 0.98
CA LYS A 106 -19.65 0.66 0.78
C LYS A 106 -19.79 0.33 -0.71
N GLN A 107 -20.29 1.28 -1.52
CA GLN A 107 -20.40 1.10 -2.97
C GLN A 107 -19.03 0.85 -3.63
N MET A 108 -17.99 1.58 -3.24
CA MET A 108 -16.62 1.35 -3.70
C MET A 108 -16.10 -0.04 -3.31
N ALA A 109 -16.38 -0.50 -2.09
CA ALA A 109 -15.98 -1.85 -1.66
C ALA A 109 -16.66 -2.93 -2.51
N ASP A 110 -17.95 -2.77 -2.82
CA ASP A 110 -18.70 -3.73 -3.63
C ASP A 110 -18.30 -3.68 -5.11
N ALA A 111 -18.08 -2.50 -5.68
CA ALA A 111 -17.52 -2.33 -7.02
C ALA A 111 -16.14 -3.00 -7.14
N ASN A 112 -15.28 -2.86 -6.13
CA ASN A 112 -13.98 -3.54 -6.10
C ASN A 112 -14.10 -5.07 -6.03
N LYS A 113 -15.09 -5.61 -5.30
CA LYS A 113 -15.38 -7.05 -5.31
C LYS A 113 -15.81 -7.51 -6.70
N GLN A 114 -16.68 -6.75 -7.37
CA GLN A 114 -17.12 -7.05 -8.72
C GLN A 114 -15.97 -6.99 -9.74
N ILE A 115 -15.10 -5.99 -9.66
CA ILE A 115 -13.89 -5.89 -10.50
C ILE A 115 -12.99 -7.11 -10.32
N ARG A 116 -12.82 -7.58 -9.08
CA ARG A 116 -12.05 -8.81 -8.81
C ARG A 116 -12.69 -10.03 -9.46
N LEU A 117 -14.00 -10.19 -9.34
CA LEU A 117 -14.74 -11.30 -9.95
C LEU A 117 -14.63 -11.26 -11.48
N LEU A 118 -14.84 -10.09 -12.09
CA LEU A 118 -14.73 -9.91 -13.54
C LEU A 118 -13.31 -10.22 -14.04
N ARG A 119 -12.27 -9.80 -13.30
CA ARG A 119 -10.88 -10.16 -13.62
C ARG A 119 -10.67 -11.68 -13.60
N THR A 120 -11.16 -12.37 -12.57
CA THR A 120 -11.06 -13.84 -12.51
C THR A 120 -11.83 -14.52 -13.64
N GLN A 121 -13.02 -14.02 -13.99
CA GLN A 121 -13.79 -14.54 -15.11
C GLN A 121 -13.09 -14.29 -16.45
N LEU A 122 -12.50 -13.12 -16.66
CA LEU A 122 -11.71 -12.82 -17.84
C LEU A 122 -10.46 -13.70 -17.93
N GLU A 123 -9.80 -14.00 -16.82
CA GLU A 123 -8.67 -14.93 -16.77
C GLU A 123 -9.10 -16.34 -17.18
N ILE A 124 -10.23 -16.83 -16.66
CA ILE A 124 -10.79 -18.14 -17.03
C ILE A 124 -11.21 -18.17 -18.51
N MET A 125 -11.82 -17.09 -19.01
CA MET A 125 -12.22 -17.00 -20.43
C MET A 125 -11.00 -16.89 -21.35
N SER A 126 -9.97 -16.16 -20.94
CA SER A 126 -8.70 -16.07 -21.67
C SER A 126 -8.00 -17.42 -21.71
N ASP A 127 -7.89 -18.14 -20.59
CA ASP A 127 -7.32 -19.50 -20.56
C ASP A 127 -8.06 -20.46 -21.52
N ARG A 128 -9.40 -20.30 -21.66
CA ARG A 128 -10.22 -21.07 -22.60
C ARG A 128 -10.05 -20.63 -24.07
N LEU A 129 -9.87 -19.34 -24.34
CA LEU A 129 -9.70 -18.80 -25.70
C LEU A 129 -8.28 -18.98 -26.24
N MET A 130 -7.27 -18.90 -25.36
CA MET A 130 -5.86 -19.15 -25.69
C MET A 130 -5.54 -20.63 -25.87
N SER A 131 -6.52 -21.52 -25.64
CA SER A 131 -6.47 -22.92 -26.06
C SER A 131 -6.82 -23.12 -27.56
N ARG A 132 -6.93 -22.05 -28.37
CA ARG A 132 -7.15 -22.13 -29.82
C ARG A 132 -5.81 -21.99 -30.58
N PRO A 133 -5.50 -22.89 -31.55
CA PRO A 133 -4.27 -22.84 -32.32
C PRO A 133 -4.33 -21.69 -33.32
N GLY A 134 -3.42 -20.74 -33.19
CA GLY A 134 -3.29 -19.65 -34.14
C GLY A 134 -2.18 -18.70 -33.73
N LEU A 135 -1.03 -18.83 -34.41
CA LEU A 135 0.19 -18.02 -34.29
C LEU A 135 1.15 -18.38 -33.14
N VAL A 136 1.23 -19.64 -32.77
CA VAL A 136 2.46 -20.17 -32.17
C VAL A 136 3.35 -20.58 -33.35
N PRO A 137 4.64 -20.22 -33.40
CA PRO A 137 5.56 -20.93 -34.29
C PRO A 137 5.33 -22.43 -34.05
N GLU A 138 5.21 -23.24 -35.11
CA GLU A 138 5.20 -24.70 -35.00
C GLU A 138 6.53 -25.17 -34.42
N ASN A 139 6.75 -24.94 -33.13
CA ASN A 139 7.65 -25.73 -32.36
C ASN A 139 6.83 -26.98 -32.04
N ASN A 140 6.99 -28.00 -32.87
CA ASN A 140 6.49 -29.37 -32.64
C ASN A 140 7.15 -30.03 -31.41
N PHE A 141 7.57 -29.21 -30.45
CA PHE A 141 8.18 -29.62 -29.21
C PHE A 141 7.07 -30.11 -28.30
N GLU A 142 6.85 -31.42 -28.32
CA GLU A 142 5.91 -32.08 -27.42
C GLU A 142 6.57 -32.30 -26.06
N TRP A 143 5.90 -31.85 -25.01
CA TRP A 143 6.36 -31.99 -23.63
C TRP A 143 5.28 -32.66 -22.78
N GLU A 144 5.66 -33.75 -22.11
CA GLU A 144 4.83 -34.34 -21.07
C GLU A 144 5.35 -33.96 -19.68
N PRO A 145 4.51 -33.39 -18.79
CA PRO A 145 4.93 -33.06 -17.43
C PRO A 145 5.43 -34.27 -16.64
N ILE A 146 6.55 -34.08 -15.94
CA ILE A 146 7.25 -35.11 -15.18
C ILE A 146 6.36 -35.64 -14.05
N SER A 147 6.23 -36.96 -13.98
CA SER A 147 5.34 -37.65 -13.04
C SER A 147 6.01 -38.70 -12.17
N SER A 148 7.21 -39.14 -12.57
CA SER A 148 8.01 -40.17 -11.91
C SER A 148 9.46 -39.75 -11.70
N LYS A 149 10.20 -40.52 -10.90
CA LYS A 149 11.63 -40.25 -10.64
C LYS A 149 12.45 -40.55 -11.90
N GLU A 150 12.06 -41.59 -12.62
CA GLU A 150 12.67 -42.06 -13.85
C GLU A 150 12.55 -40.99 -14.95
N ASP A 151 11.38 -40.34 -15.06
CA ASP A 151 11.17 -39.21 -15.98
C ASP A 151 12.08 -38.03 -15.62
N LEU A 152 12.23 -37.76 -14.32
CA LEU A 152 13.10 -36.69 -13.83
C LEU A 152 14.58 -36.94 -14.16
N GLU A 153 15.04 -38.18 -13.98
CA GLU A 153 16.41 -38.59 -14.30
C GLU A 153 16.66 -38.53 -15.82
N LYS A 154 15.71 -39.02 -16.63
CA LYS A 154 15.78 -38.90 -18.11
C LYS A 154 15.83 -37.45 -18.57
N PHE A 155 15.02 -36.59 -17.95
CA PHE A 155 14.99 -35.18 -18.29
C PHE A 155 16.31 -34.47 -17.95
N GLU A 156 16.88 -34.72 -16.77
CA GLU A 156 18.21 -34.21 -16.38
C GLU A 156 19.31 -34.63 -17.36
N GLU A 157 19.24 -35.86 -17.87
CA GLU A 157 20.17 -36.37 -18.88
C GLU A 157 19.98 -35.68 -20.23
N LYS A 158 18.74 -35.59 -20.74
CA LYS A 158 18.42 -34.90 -22.00
C LYS A 158 18.83 -33.43 -22.00
N LEU A 159 18.73 -32.76 -20.84
CA LEU A 159 19.17 -31.36 -20.73
C LEU A 159 20.67 -31.15 -20.92
N LYS A 160 21.49 -32.21 -21.02
CA LYS A 160 22.91 -32.11 -21.43
C LYS A 160 23.07 -31.89 -22.93
N GLU A 161 22.13 -32.39 -23.73
CA GLU A 161 22.12 -32.20 -25.19
C GLU A 161 21.80 -30.73 -25.48
N VAL A 162 22.67 -30.06 -26.22
CA VAL A 162 22.59 -28.60 -26.43
C VAL A 162 21.36 -28.23 -27.23
N GLU A 163 21.05 -29.02 -28.26
CA GLU A 163 19.89 -28.85 -29.13
C GLU A 163 18.60 -28.98 -28.31
N TYR A 164 18.46 -30.08 -27.57
CA TYR A 164 17.29 -30.30 -26.72
C TYR A 164 17.14 -29.21 -25.65
N ASN A 165 18.23 -28.82 -24.98
CA ASN A 165 18.22 -27.78 -23.97
C ASN A 165 17.76 -26.42 -24.53
N THR A 166 18.18 -26.10 -25.75
CA THR A 166 17.83 -24.86 -26.44
C THR A 166 16.36 -24.87 -26.83
N SER A 167 15.89 -25.92 -27.49
CA SER A 167 14.48 -26.07 -27.84
C SER A 167 13.57 -26.08 -26.61
N PHE A 168 13.99 -26.70 -25.51
CA PHE A 168 13.21 -26.70 -24.26
C PHE A 168 13.12 -25.31 -23.62
N LYS A 169 14.21 -24.52 -23.68
CA LYS A 169 14.17 -23.13 -23.21
C LYS A 169 13.21 -22.31 -24.05
N GLU A 170 13.27 -22.41 -25.38
CA GLU A 170 12.35 -21.70 -26.27
C GLU A 170 10.89 -22.12 -26.02
N PHE A 171 10.65 -23.42 -25.86
CA PHE A 171 9.34 -23.94 -25.45
C PHE A 171 8.85 -23.28 -24.15
N LEU A 172 9.69 -23.19 -23.12
CA LEU A 172 9.32 -22.53 -21.87
C LEU A 172 9.07 -21.04 -22.05
N GLU A 173 9.94 -20.32 -22.76
CA GLU A 173 9.77 -18.88 -23.02
C GLU A 173 8.44 -18.58 -23.72
N ASN A 174 8.02 -19.43 -24.65
CA ASN A 174 6.74 -19.29 -25.36
C ASN A 174 5.51 -19.62 -24.49
N ASN A 175 5.68 -20.42 -23.43
CA ASN A 175 4.58 -20.85 -22.55
C ASN A 175 4.53 -20.05 -21.22
N LEU A 176 5.58 -19.32 -20.88
CA LEU A 176 5.64 -18.49 -19.68
C LEU A 176 4.92 -17.15 -19.91
N GLN A 177 3.77 -16.99 -19.26
CA GLN A 177 2.97 -15.75 -19.35
C GLN A 177 3.48 -14.64 -18.41
N SER A 178 4.25 -15.01 -17.38
CA SER A 178 4.70 -14.07 -16.35
C SER A 178 5.95 -13.29 -16.76
N GLU A 179 5.97 -11.99 -16.45
CA GLU A 179 7.14 -11.12 -16.64
C GLU A 179 8.08 -11.08 -15.41
N GLY A 180 7.62 -11.51 -14.23
CA GLY A 180 8.41 -11.46 -13.00
C GLY A 180 9.27 -12.70 -12.79
N SER A 181 10.54 -12.55 -12.40
CA SER A 181 11.46 -13.67 -12.09
C SER A 181 10.83 -14.75 -11.22
N GLU A 182 10.20 -14.37 -10.10
CA GLU A 182 9.58 -15.34 -9.18
C GLU A 182 8.32 -15.97 -9.75
N ALA A 183 7.48 -15.18 -10.42
CA ALA A 183 6.27 -15.67 -11.07
C ALA A 183 6.61 -16.67 -12.20
N ARG A 184 7.64 -16.40 -13.00
CA ARG A 184 8.17 -17.32 -14.03
C ARG A 184 8.65 -18.64 -13.44
N LEU A 185 9.33 -18.61 -12.29
CA LEU A 185 9.71 -19.83 -11.58
C LEU A 185 8.49 -20.61 -11.09
N HIS A 186 7.42 -19.93 -10.67
CA HIS A 186 6.19 -20.59 -10.28
C HIS A 186 5.50 -21.29 -11.46
N ASP A 187 5.35 -20.56 -12.57
CA ASP A 187 4.71 -21.06 -13.79
C ASP A 187 5.49 -22.22 -14.38
N SER A 188 6.83 -22.13 -14.44
CA SER A 188 7.64 -23.21 -14.99
C SER A 188 7.57 -24.50 -14.20
N ILE A 189 7.37 -24.45 -12.88
CA ILE A 189 7.12 -25.69 -12.10
C ILE A 189 5.85 -26.37 -12.55
N ASP A 190 4.79 -25.59 -12.76
CA ASP A 190 3.49 -26.13 -13.10
C ASP A 190 3.45 -26.61 -14.59
N ILE A 191 4.37 -26.14 -15.45
CA ILE A 191 4.63 -26.66 -16.80
C ILE A 191 5.49 -27.94 -16.77
N ILE A 192 6.58 -27.94 -16.01
CA ILE A 192 7.60 -29.02 -16.04
C ILE A 192 7.13 -30.25 -15.25
N PHE A 193 6.34 -30.08 -14.19
CA PHE A 193 6.01 -31.16 -13.26
C PHE A 193 4.50 -31.31 -13.05
N LYS A 194 4.04 -32.57 -12.92
CA LYS A 194 2.70 -32.83 -12.36
C LYS A 194 2.68 -32.40 -10.89
N ARG A 195 1.56 -31.79 -10.46
CA ARG A 195 1.40 -31.21 -9.11
C ARG A 195 1.65 -32.22 -8.00
N GLU A 196 1.18 -33.45 -8.21
CA GLU A 196 1.35 -34.59 -7.32
C GLU A 196 2.82 -34.95 -7.16
N PHE A 197 3.58 -34.92 -8.26
CA PHE A 197 5.00 -35.29 -8.25
C PHE A 197 5.85 -34.30 -7.46
N VAL A 198 5.54 -33.00 -7.52
CA VAL A 198 6.25 -31.96 -6.75
C VAL A 198 6.22 -32.26 -5.24
N THR A 199 5.18 -32.92 -4.73
CA THR A 199 5.08 -33.29 -3.30
C THR A 199 6.12 -34.34 -2.88
N LYS A 200 6.60 -35.15 -3.83
CA LYS A 200 7.61 -36.20 -3.62
C LYS A 200 9.05 -35.65 -3.64
N LEU A 201 9.23 -34.39 -4.04
CA LEU A 201 10.53 -33.72 -4.10
C LEU A 201 10.87 -33.03 -2.77
N SER A 202 12.16 -32.89 -2.52
CA SER A 202 12.72 -32.08 -1.45
C SER A 202 14.09 -31.55 -1.85
N TRP A 203 14.56 -30.46 -1.22
CA TRP A 203 15.87 -29.91 -1.58
C TRP A 203 17.02 -30.91 -1.33
N THR A 204 17.09 -31.49 -0.12
CA THR A 204 18.20 -32.35 0.32
C THR A 204 17.88 -33.86 0.33
N GLY A 205 16.64 -34.25 0.05
CA GLY A 205 16.15 -35.63 0.20
C GLY A 205 15.42 -35.89 1.53
N GLY A 206 15.33 -34.87 2.40
CA GLY A 206 14.68 -34.99 3.70
C GLY A 206 13.16 -35.18 3.61
N GLY A 207 12.65 -36.20 4.30
CA GLY A 207 11.23 -36.50 4.43
C GLY A 207 10.99 -37.53 5.53
N LYS A 208 9.83 -37.45 6.19
CA LYS A 208 9.35 -38.47 7.15
C LYS A 208 7.90 -38.81 6.79
N PRO A 209 7.46 -40.08 6.85
CA PRO A 209 8.23 -41.27 7.22
C PRO A 209 9.17 -41.79 6.11
N VAL A 210 8.87 -41.48 4.84
CA VAL A 210 9.66 -41.92 3.68
C VAL A 210 10.57 -40.77 3.19
N PRO A 211 11.85 -41.05 2.87
CA PRO A 211 12.72 -40.08 2.24
C PRO A 211 12.15 -39.57 0.92
N LYS A 212 12.33 -38.28 0.66
CA LYS A 212 11.90 -37.64 -0.58
C LYS A 212 13.02 -37.67 -1.62
N ILE A 213 12.67 -37.48 -2.88
CA ILE A 213 13.68 -37.36 -3.95
C ILE A 213 14.49 -36.08 -3.70
N ARG A 214 15.82 -36.20 -3.72
CA ARG A 214 16.76 -35.08 -3.54
C ARG A 214 16.82 -34.27 -4.83
N PHE A 215 16.28 -33.06 -4.83
CA PHE A 215 16.26 -32.21 -6.02
C PHE A 215 17.61 -31.54 -6.30
N LEU A 216 18.43 -31.32 -5.28
CA LEU A 216 19.76 -30.68 -5.42
C LEU A 216 20.71 -31.45 -6.36
N SER A 217 20.50 -32.75 -6.60
CA SER A 217 21.35 -33.54 -7.49
C SER A 217 21.10 -33.32 -8.99
N PHE A 218 20.00 -32.66 -9.38
CA PHE A 218 19.66 -32.42 -10.78
C PHE A 218 20.20 -31.06 -11.25
N ILE A 219 21.49 -31.03 -11.57
CA ILE A 219 22.26 -29.80 -11.79
C ILE A 219 21.83 -29.10 -13.07
N ASN A 220 21.51 -29.82 -14.14
CA ASN A 220 21.08 -29.25 -15.42
C ASN A 220 19.69 -28.63 -15.31
N ILE A 221 18.79 -29.27 -14.56
CA ILE A 221 17.51 -28.67 -14.20
C ILE A 221 17.73 -27.38 -13.39
N LEU A 222 18.65 -27.37 -12.41
CA LEU A 222 18.95 -26.14 -11.66
C LEU A 222 19.52 -25.02 -12.56
N LYS A 223 20.37 -25.37 -13.54
CA LYS A 223 20.86 -24.40 -14.55
C LYS A 223 19.72 -23.86 -15.41
N LEU A 224 18.79 -24.72 -15.82
CA LEU A 224 17.59 -24.31 -16.55
C LEU A 224 16.75 -23.32 -15.73
N TYR A 225 16.50 -23.62 -14.46
CA TYR A 225 15.77 -22.71 -13.57
C TYR A 225 16.50 -21.40 -13.29
N LYS A 226 17.84 -21.40 -13.28
CA LYS A 226 18.64 -20.18 -13.21
C LYS A 226 18.42 -19.30 -14.44
N HIS A 227 18.32 -19.92 -15.62
CA HIS A 227 17.98 -19.22 -16.87
C HIS A 227 16.55 -18.65 -16.82
N ILE A 228 15.54 -19.46 -16.50
CA ILE A 228 14.13 -19.03 -16.40
C ILE A 228 13.95 -17.87 -15.40
N GLY A 229 14.62 -17.99 -14.26
CA GLY A 229 14.57 -16.98 -13.19
C GLY A 229 15.39 -15.73 -13.49
N THR A 230 16.20 -15.72 -14.55
CA THR A 230 16.92 -14.53 -15.01
C THR A 230 15.95 -13.67 -15.80
N CYS A 231 15.70 -12.46 -15.33
CA CYS A 231 14.72 -11.58 -15.92
C CYS A 231 15.21 -10.13 -15.87
N HIS A 232 15.01 -9.37 -16.94
CA HIS A 232 15.49 -7.97 -17.08
C HIS A 232 16.99 -7.82 -16.78
N GLY A 233 17.82 -8.79 -17.18
CA GLY A 233 19.27 -8.79 -16.93
C GLY A 233 19.69 -9.10 -15.48
N ILE A 234 18.74 -9.36 -14.57
CA ILE A 234 19.04 -9.75 -13.19
C ILE A 234 19.13 -11.28 -13.12
N MET A 235 20.34 -11.80 -13.00
CA MET A 235 20.57 -13.23 -12.82
C MET A 235 20.16 -13.68 -11.41
N ARG A 236 19.38 -14.76 -11.32
CA ARG A 236 19.05 -15.39 -10.03
C ARG A 236 20.30 -16.05 -9.44
N THR A 237 20.59 -15.75 -8.17
CA THR A 237 21.65 -16.45 -7.43
C THR A 237 21.19 -17.83 -6.99
N ASP A 238 22.13 -18.76 -6.83
CA ASP A 238 21.85 -20.13 -6.39
C ASP A 238 21.19 -20.16 -5.01
N LYS A 239 21.53 -19.20 -4.14
CA LYS A 239 20.87 -18.99 -2.84
C LYS A 239 19.38 -18.71 -2.99
N LYS A 240 19.01 -17.79 -3.90
CA LYS A 240 17.61 -17.45 -4.14
C LYS A 240 16.84 -18.60 -4.78
N LEU A 241 17.49 -19.36 -5.64
CA LEU A 241 16.88 -20.55 -6.25
C LEU A 241 16.64 -21.65 -5.20
N LYS A 242 17.61 -21.88 -4.32
CA LYS A 242 17.45 -22.77 -3.15
C LYS A 242 16.27 -22.35 -2.27
N GLU A 243 16.20 -21.08 -1.86
CA GLU A 243 15.11 -20.55 -1.04
C GLU A 243 13.74 -20.80 -1.70
N PHE A 244 13.65 -20.54 -3.01
CA PHE A 244 12.43 -20.79 -3.80
C PHE A 244 12.01 -22.27 -3.75
N PHE A 245 12.91 -23.20 -4.09
CA PHE A 245 12.58 -24.62 -4.13
C PHE A 245 12.28 -25.20 -2.75
N GLN A 246 13.03 -24.79 -1.71
CA GLN A 246 12.76 -25.20 -0.34
C GLN A 246 11.33 -24.82 0.09
N ASN A 247 10.91 -23.59 -0.24
CA ASN A 247 9.55 -23.13 0.04
C ASN A 247 8.51 -23.90 -0.81
N LYS A 248 8.76 -24.06 -2.12
CA LYS A 248 7.84 -24.76 -3.03
C LYS A 248 7.60 -26.21 -2.61
N PHE A 249 8.65 -26.92 -2.21
CA PHE A 249 8.54 -28.32 -1.76
C PHE A 249 7.95 -28.46 -0.35
N LYS A 250 8.27 -27.53 0.57
CA LYS A 250 7.70 -27.51 1.93
C LYS A 250 6.18 -27.40 1.89
N HIS A 251 5.65 -26.55 1.00
CA HIS A 251 4.22 -26.28 0.88
C HIS A 251 3.53 -27.12 -0.21
N GLY A 252 4.22 -28.12 -0.78
CA GLY A 252 3.67 -28.96 -1.85
C GLY A 252 2.40 -29.71 -1.46
N ASN A 253 2.37 -30.33 -0.27
CA ASN A 253 1.18 -31.06 0.21
C ASN A 253 -0.01 -30.13 0.49
N GLN A 254 0.25 -28.96 1.07
CA GLN A 254 -0.80 -27.95 1.28
C GLN A 254 -1.38 -27.52 -0.06
N ARG A 255 -0.53 -27.29 -1.07
CA ARG A 255 -0.98 -27.00 -2.43
C ARG A 255 -1.79 -28.14 -3.01
N LEU A 256 -1.39 -29.41 -2.89
CA LEU A 256 -2.16 -30.52 -3.46
C LEU A 256 -3.61 -30.57 -2.93
N ASN A 257 -3.80 -30.24 -1.65
CA ASN A 257 -5.10 -30.32 -0.98
C ASN A 257 -5.99 -29.07 -1.17
N LEU A 258 -5.47 -28.01 -1.82
CA LEU A 258 -6.30 -26.84 -2.17
C LEU A 258 -7.22 -27.23 -3.34
N THR A 259 -8.49 -27.48 -3.03
CA THR A 259 -9.57 -27.62 -4.02
C THR A 259 -9.89 -26.26 -4.64
N GLY A 260 -9.69 -26.14 -5.96
CA GLY A 260 -9.85 -24.90 -6.74
C GLY A 260 -8.53 -24.39 -7.33
N THR A 261 -8.60 -23.67 -8.44
CA THR A 261 -7.44 -23.13 -9.19
C THR A 261 -6.78 -21.97 -8.44
N VAL A 262 -6.13 -22.25 -7.31
CA VAL A 262 -5.27 -21.27 -6.63
C VAL A 262 -3.93 -21.26 -7.36
N LYS A 263 -3.82 -20.47 -8.44
CA LYS A 263 -2.51 -20.11 -9.01
C LYS A 263 -1.68 -19.45 -7.89
N SER A 264 -0.41 -19.81 -7.81
CA SER A 264 0.51 -19.24 -6.82
C SER A 264 0.80 -17.79 -7.20
N THR A 265 0.03 -16.86 -6.66
CA THR A 265 0.22 -15.43 -6.97
C THR A 265 1.39 -14.87 -6.17
N PHE A 266 2.28 -14.17 -6.86
CA PHE A 266 3.34 -13.40 -6.20
C PHE A 266 2.74 -12.12 -5.60
N HIS A 267 2.89 -11.94 -4.28
CA HIS A 267 2.51 -10.70 -3.62
C HIS A 267 3.71 -9.74 -3.63
N ARG A 268 3.64 -8.66 -4.42
CA ARG A 268 4.59 -7.54 -4.28
C ARG A 268 4.37 -6.90 -2.91
N HIS A 269 5.32 -7.03 -2.01
CA HIS A 269 5.40 -6.11 -0.88
C HIS A 269 5.82 -4.74 -1.42
N ARG A 270 4.94 -3.76 -1.19
CA ARG A 270 5.09 -2.35 -1.59
C ARG A 270 6.02 -1.61 -0.65
#